data_AF-A0A8S1PHK9-F1
#
_entry.id   AF-A0A8S1PHK9-F1
#
_cell.length_a   1.000
_cell.length_b   1.000
_cell.length_c   1.000
_cell.angle_alpha   90.00
_cell.angle_beta   90.00
_cell.angle_gamma   90.00
#
_symmetry.space_group_name_H-M   'P 1'
#
loop_
_entity.id
_entity.type
_entity.pdbx_description
1 polymer ?
#
loop_
_entity_poly.entity_id
_entity_poly.type
_entity_poly.pdbx_seq_one_letter_code
_entity_poly.pdbx_strand_id
1 'polypeptide(L)'
;MLFQLNESEEIYSFENEEEIQKAIKFDKIGEVILDYKYKSITYQINRIKCIRLSDFIFWIQSDFIRIHLGQLLCLIFDLINKVQIMESQGIEHYYLDLNRIWLKLQENSYPSIIYQFLYYHIHFTGYQSPFYEKKDSSLPIKASIKIKEIIQIIIYRCFNRIHLKWTDPRKREELYNAIIKPIMDLCKQNSSSIFQINIQIQETLNQYKYQDDKKNNIVQSLQIDDNVADFIGSQREKAISKVKKDLNDLIEFGSQYRQIGIDFLLQQQIPIISKHLESYSKVKLEYFIQAQQQGNNLQKREIKIKQILQQKVQILIPESLKKYDEYFKFEITKQEIGTLEQEIITSVLKSQQVQYFNNTYWLHSNNQHIDDFIFAAIPKIINQYVDDKIEEMITYKNLRLIDEFF
;
A
#
# COMPACT_ATOMS: atom_id res chain seq x y z
N MET A 1 -23.22 0.06 11.61
CA MET A 1 -22.23 0.76 10.75
C MET A 1 -21.13 -0.23 10.35
N LEU A 2 -21.48 -1.28 9.60
CA LEU A 2 -20.82 -2.62 9.56
C LEU A 2 -19.99 -2.89 8.28
N PHE A 3 -19.49 -1.86 7.62
CA PHE A 3 -18.63 -1.97 6.43
C PHE A 3 -17.32 -1.21 6.73
N GLN A 4 -16.14 -1.79 6.43
CA GLN A 4 -14.78 -1.19 6.41
C GLN A 4 -13.65 -2.07 7.03
N LEU A 5 -13.70 -3.40 6.91
CA LEU A 5 -12.60 -4.27 7.36
C LEU A 5 -11.81 -4.94 6.23
N ASN A 6 -12.42 -4.95 5.06
CA ASN A 6 -11.77 -5.35 3.82
C ASN A 6 -11.22 -4.14 3.07
N GLU A 7 -11.27 -2.95 3.68
CA GLU A 7 -10.94 -1.69 3.04
C GLU A 7 -9.65 -1.14 3.66
N SER A 8 -8.66 -0.89 2.80
CA SER A 8 -7.50 -0.06 3.12
C SER A 8 -7.95 1.39 2.97
N GLU A 9 -7.69 2.21 3.97
CA GLU A 9 -7.73 3.66 3.80
C GLU A 9 -6.31 4.14 3.49
N GLU A 10 -6.13 4.70 2.30
CA GLU A 10 -4.87 5.31 1.88
C GLU A 10 -5.09 6.80 1.67
N ILE A 11 -4.38 7.61 2.44
CA ILE A 11 -4.51 9.06 2.40
C ILE A 11 -3.29 9.65 1.69
N TYR A 12 -3.51 10.63 0.83
CA TYR A 12 -2.44 11.42 0.22
C TYR A 12 -2.82 12.90 0.24
N SER A 13 -1.83 13.78 0.13
CA SER A 13 -2.06 15.21 -0.09
C SER A 13 -2.12 15.55 -1.57
N PHE A 14 -2.81 16.63 -1.91
CA PHE A 14 -2.69 17.26 -3.21
C PHE A 14 -2.40 18.77 -3.06
N GLU A 15 -1.95 19.39 -4.14
CA GLU A 15 -1.67 20.83 -4.21
C GLU A 15 -2.54 21.54 -5.24
N ASN A 16 -2.77 20.88 -6.39
CA ASN A 16 -3.55 21.40 -7.50
C ASN A 16 -4.82 20.57 -7.69
N GLU A 17 -5.97 21.20 -7.46
CA GLU A 17 -7.30 20.59 -7.55
C GLU A 17 -7.66 20.12 -8.96
N GLU A 18 -7.30 20.89 -10.00
CA GLU A 18 -7.61 20.54 -11.38
C GLU A 18 -6.81 19.30 -11.82
N GLU A 19 -5.52 19.26 -11.47
CA GLU A 19 -4.65 18.13 -11.77
C GLU A 19 -5.11 16.86 -11.05
N ILE A 20 -5.44 16.93 -9.76
CA ILE A 20 -5.89 15.73 -9.02
C ILE A 20 -7.26 15.24 -9.52
N GLN A 21 -8.18 16.14 -9.87
CA GLN A 21 -9.45 15.75 -10.48
C GLN A 21 -9.25 15.09 -11.85
N LYS A 22 -8.33 15.60 -12.67
CA LYS A 22 -7.95 15.00 -13.95
C LYS A 22 -7.37 13.59 -13.75
N ALA A 23 -6.49 13.42 -12.75
CA ALA A 23 -5.92 12.13 -12.40
C ALA A 23 -6.99 11.13 -11.94
N ILE A 24 -7.93 11.53 -11.08
CA ILE A 24 -9.01 10.64 -10.60
C ILE A 24 -9.96 10.23 -11.73
N LYS A 25 -10.25 11.14 -12.67
CA LYS A 25 -11.07 10.81 -13.86
C LYS A 25 -10.40 9.79 -14.76
N PHE A 26 -9.08 9.87 -14.89
CA PHE A 26 -8.28 8.91 -15.64
C PHE A 26 -8.14 7.57 -14.93
N ASP A 27 -7.88 7.59 -13.63
CA ASP A 27 -7.57 6.41 -12.84
C ASP A 27 -8.15 6.50 -11.44
N LYS A 28 -9.16 5.66 -11.19
CA LYS A 28 -9.81 5.54 -9.90
C LYS A 28 -9.82 4.09 -9.43
N ILE A 29 -9.40 3.89 -8.19
CA ILE A 29 -9.53 2.62 -7.47
C ILE A 29 -10.30 2.85 -6.18
N GLY A 30 -11.25 1.95 -5.89
CA GLY A 30 -12.08 2.05 -4.70
C GLY A 30 -12.99 3.28 -4.66
N GLU A 31 -13.45 3.62 -3.46
CA GLU A 31 -14.10 4.91 -3.22
C GLU A 31 -13.05 5.99 -2.98
N VAL A 32 -13.34 7.22 -3.42
CA VAL A 32 -12.41 8.34 -3.36
C VAL A 32 -13.12 9.53 -2.74
N ILE A 33 -12.56 10.06 -1.66
CA ILE A 33 -13.06 11.22 -0.93
C ILE A 33 -12.02 12.33 -1.05
N LEU A 34 -12.44 13.49 -1.54
CA LEU A 34 -11.62 14.69 -1.63
C LEU A 34 -11.98 15.65 -0.52
N ASP A 35 -10.97 16.07 0.24
CA ASP A 35 -11.08 17.10 1.26
C ASP A 35 -10.29 18.33 0.81
N TYR A 36 -11.02 19.34 0.32
CA TYR A 36 -10.43 20.59 -0.15
C TYR A 36 -9.92 21.47 0.99
N LYS A 37 -10.51 21.38 2.19
CA LYS A 37 -10.09 22.18 3.35
C LYS A 37 -8.67 21.80 3.77
N TYR A 38 -8.40 20.50 3.82
CA TYR A 38 -7.09 19.97 4.24
C TYR A 38 -6.22 19.52 3.06
N LYS A 39 -6.67 19.75 1.83
CA LYS A 39 -6.01 19.36 0.57
C LYS A 39 -5.56 17.90 0.57
N SER A 40 -6.49 17.00 0.86
CA SER A 40 -6.21 15.57 0.92
C SER A 40 -7.18 14.74 0.10
N ILE A 41 -6.70 13.57 -0.28
CA ILE A 41 -7.46 12.55 -0.97
C ILE A 41 -7.37 11.26 -0.17
N THR A 42 -8.52 10.66 0.09
CA THR A 42 -8.63 9.35 0.76
C THR A 42 -9.16 8.33 -0.22
N TYR A 43 -8.44 7.22 -0.38
CA TYR A 43 -8.86 6.06 -1.15
C TYR A 43 -9.31 4.95 -0.20
N GLN A 44 -10.53 4.46 -0.37
CA GLN A 44 -11.05 3.28 0.33
C GLN A 44 -11.00 2.08 -0.61
N ILE A 45 -9.97 1.25 -0.45
CA ILE A 45 -9.60 0.19 -1.40
C ILE A 45 -9.94 -1.18 -0.83
N ASN A 46 -10.80 -1.93 -1.53
CA ASN A 46 -11.12 -3.31 -1.13
C ASN A 46 -9.93 -4.27 -1.36
N ARG A 47 -9.23 -4.63 -0.27
CA ARG A 47 -8.08 -5.52 -0.21
C ARG A 47 -8.38 -6.98 -0.57
N ILE A 48 -9.63 -7.44 -0.56
CA ILE A 48 -9.98 -8.78 -1.06
C ILE A 48 -9.69 -8.88 -2.56
N LYS A 49 -9.95 -7.79 -3.28
CA LYS A 49 -9.85 -7.74 -4.75
C LYS A 49 -8.61 -6.99 -5.22
N CYS A 50 -7.83 -6.41 -4.32
CA CYS A 50 -6.70 -5.55 -4.67
C CYS A 50 -5.46 -5.94 -3.89
N ILE A 51 -4.33 -6.03 -4.59
CA ILE A 51 -3.02 -6.25 -4.00
C ILE A 51 -2.07 -5.14 -4.45
N ARG A 52 -1.22 -4.63 -3.56
CA ARG A 52 -0.17 -3.70 -3.98
C ARG A 52 0.92 -4.43 -4.74
N LEU A 53 1.60 -3.71 -5.61
CA LEU A 53 2.74 -4.27 -6.32
C LEU A 53 3.88 -4.66 -5.37
N SER A 54 4.14 -3.89 -4.32
CA SER A 54 5.13 -4.23 -3.28
C SER A 54 4.81 -5.56 -2.60
N ASP A 55 3.57 -5.74 -2.14
CA ASP A 55 3.07 -6.97 -1.51
C ASP A 55 3.17 -8.16 -2.47
N PHE A 56 2.78 -7.96 -3.73
CA PHE A 56 2.83 -8.99 -4.76
C PHE A 56 4.27 -9.45 -5.06
N ILE A 57 5.20 -8.51 -5.26
CA ILE A 57 6.63 -8.80 -5.45
C ILE A 57 7.17 -9.56 -4.25
N PHE A 58 6.83 -9.10 -3.04
CA PHE A 58 7.26 -9.73 -1.81
C PHE A 58 6.77 -11.19 -1.71
N TRP A 59 5.52 -11.46 -2.06
CA TRP A 59 4.95 -12.81 -2.06
C TRP A 59 5.59 -13.74 -3.10
N ILE A 60 5.95 -13.21 -4.29
CA ILE A 60 6.71 -13.97 -5.29
C ILE A 60 8.13 -14.25 -4.78
N GLN A 61 8.82 -13.22 -4.29
CA GLN A 61 10.19 -13.32 -3.76
C GLN A 61 10.30 -14.37 -2.65
N SER A 62 9.26 -14.50 -1.83
CA SER A 62 9.17 -15.44 -0.71
C SER A 62 8.72 -16.85 -1.11
N ASP A 63 8.56 -17.12 -2.41
CA ASP A 63 7.99 -18.37 -2.95
C ASP A 63 6.60 -18.71 -2.35
N PHE A 64 5.87 -17.69 -1.89
CA PHE A 64 4.52 -17.85 -1.37
C PHE A 64 3.52 -17.95 -2.53
N ILE A 65 3.73 -17.18 -3.60
CA ILE A 65 2.90 -17.23 -4.81
C ILE A 65 3.72 -17.63 -6.02
N ARG A 66 3.07 -18.34 -6.95
CA ARG A 66 3.66 -18.74 -8.22
C ARG A 66 3.24 -17.81 -9.35
N ILE A 67 4.24 -17.36 -10.10
CA ILE A 67 4.08 -16.62 -11.35
C ILE A 67 5.05 -17.19 -12.37
N HIS A 68 4.66 -17.21 -13.65
CA HIS A 68 5.58 -17.57 -14.74
C HIS A 68 6.17 -16.34 -15.43
N LEU A 69 7.22 -16.56 -16.23
CA LEU A 69 7.92 -15.48 -16.95
C LEU A 69 6.99 -14.62 -17.80
N GLY A 70 6.11 -15.22 -18.60
CA GLY A 70 5.11 -14.45 -19.37
C GLY A 70 4.25 -13.49 -18.56
N GLN A 71 3.68 -13.89 -17.42
CA GLN A 71 2.87 -13.01 -16.56
C GLN A 71 3.74 -11.91 -15.94
N LEU A 72 5.00 -12.20 -15.63
CA LEU A 72 5.94 -11.19 -15.19
C LEU A 72 6.20 -10.16 -16.31
N LEU A 73 6.38 -10.61 -17.55
CA LEU A 73 6.55 -9.75 -18.73
C LEU A 73 5.28 -8.94 -19.02
N CYS A 74 4.10 -9.55 -18.90
CA CYS A 74 2.81 -8.84 -19.04
C CYS A 74 2.64 -7.78 -17.95
N LEU A 75 2.99 -8.08 -16.70
CA LEU A 75 2.97 -7.08 -15.63
C LEU A 75 3.87 -5.88 -15.97
N ILE A 76 5.09 -6.14 -16.45
CA ILE A 76 6.02 -5.08 -16.87
C ILE A 76 5.45 -4.30 -18.06
N PHE A 77 4.87 -4.98 -19.05
CA PHE A 77 4.24 -4.39 -20.22
C PHE A 77 3.06 -3.48 -19.85
N ASP A 78 2.13 -3.99 -19.04
CA ASP A 78 0.94 -3.28 -18.57
C ASP A 78 1.32 -2.03 -17.77
N LEU A 79 2.36 -2.13 -16.95
CA LEU A 79 2.92 -1.00 -16.20
C LEU A 79 3.44 0.11 -17.11
N ILE A 80 4.23 -0.24 -18.12
CA ILE A 80 4.76 0.72 -19.09
C ILE A 80 3.63 1.37 -19.88
N ASN A 81 2.68 0.56 -20.37
CA ASN A 81 1.53 1.06 -21.13
C ASN A 81 0.70 2.03 -20.29
N LYS A 82 0.44 1.72 -19.02
CA LYS A 82 -0.30 2.62 -18.12
C LYS A 82 0.39 3.98 -17.98
N VAL A 83 1.72 4.01 -17.83
CA VAL A 83 2.49 5.25 -17.79
C VAL A 83 2.42 6.01 -19.12
N GLN A 84 2.54 5.33 -20.26
CA GLN A 84 2.43 5.97 -21.58
C GLN A 84 1.04 6.59 -21.82
N ILE A 85 -0.02 5.87 -21.49
CA ILE A 85 -1.40 6.37 -21.64
C ILE A 85 -1.60 7.58 -20.72
N MET A 86 -1.14 7.51 -19.47
CA MET A 86 -1.21 8.61 -18.51
C MET A 86 -0.50 9.87 -19.03
N GLU A 87 0.75 9.74 -19.49
CA GLU A 87 1.54 10.86 -20.00
C GLU A 87 0.92 11.45 -21.29
N SER A 88 0.37 10.62 -22.18
CA SER A 88 -0.29 11.11 -23.41
C SER A 88 -1.57 11.90 -23.13
N GLN A 89 -2.21 11.69 -21.97
CA GLN A 89 -3.33 12.51 -21.50
C GLN A 89 -2.88 13.78 -20.77
N GLY A 90 -1.57 14.02 -20.66
CA GLY A 90 -1.00 15.14 -19.91
C GLY A 90 -1.28 15.06 -18.42
N ILE A 91 -1.22 13.84 -17.86
CA ILE A 91 -1.31 13.59 -16.42
C ILE A 91 0.08 13.23 -15.93
N GLU A 92 0.54 13.90 -14.89
CA GLU A 92 1.87 13.68 -14.31
C GLU A 92 1.74 12.94 -12.98
N HIS A 93 2.68 12.02 -12.72
CA HIS A 93 2.77 11.31 -11.45
C HIS A 93 4.23 11.39 -10.96
N TYR A 94 4.42 12.19 -9.91
CA TYR A 94 5.76 12.55 -9.41
C TYR A 94 6.25 11.69 -8.25
N TYR A 95 5.33 10.96 -7.63
CA TYR A 95 5.59 10.17 -6.43
C TYR A 95 5.46 8.66 -6.69
N LEU A 96 5.58 8.20 -7.93
CA LEU A 96 5.30 6.80 -8.28
C LEU A 96 6.26 5.86 -7.55
N ASP A 97 5.74 4.81 -6.92
CA ASP A 97 6.54 3.75 -6.32
C ASP A 97 5.76 2.43 -6.26
N LEU A 98 6.37 1.38 -5.71
CA LEU A 98 5.76 0.06 -5.61
C LEU A 98 4.50 0.01 -4.72
N ASN A 99 4.36 0.94 -3.78
CA ASN A 99 3.25 0.99 -2.82
C ASN A 99 2.05 1.77 -3.35
N ARG A 100 2.29 2.66 -4.31
CA ARG A 100 1.29 3.46 -5.02
C ARG A 100 0.73 2.77 -6.27
N ILE A 101 1.19 1.57 -6.56
CA ILE A 101 0.70 0.74 -7.66
C ILE A 101 -0.14 -0.39 -7.09
N TRP A 102 -1.38 -0.45 -7.56
CA TRP A 102 -2.36 -1.46 -7.18
C TRP A 102 -2.73 -2.34 -8.35
N LEU A 103 -2.78 -3.64 -8.10
CA LEU A 103 -3.33 -4.64 -9.00
C LEU A 103 -4.74 -4.99 -8.51
N LYS A 104 -5.76 -4.50 -9.21
CA LYS A 104 -7.15 -4.86 -8.99
C LYS A 104 -7.47 -6.13 -9.77
N LEU A 105 -7.61 -7.22 -9.05
CA LEU A 105 -7.85 -8.55 -9.60
C LEU A 105 -9.26 -8.63 -10.21
N GLN A 106 -9.37 -9.25 -11.40
CA GLN A 106 -10.66 -9.57 -12.01
C GLN A 106 -11.35 -10.73 -11.28
N GLU A 107 -12.65 -10.93 -11.53
CA GLU A 107 -13.40 -12.01 -10.88
C GLU A 107 -12.74 -13.38 -11.11
N ASN A 108 -12.69 -14.18 -10.04
CA ASN A 108 -12.03 -15.49 -10.00
C ASN A 108 -10.50 -15.50 -10.20
N SER A 109 -9.84 -14.34 -10.31
CA SER A 109 -8.38 -14.23 -10.32
C SER A 109 -7.86 -13.94 -8.90
N TYR A 110 -6.93 -14.76 -8.43
CA TYR A 110 -6.26 -14.54 -7.14
C TYR A 110 -4.80 -14.98 -7.21
N PRO A 111 -3.86 -14.35 -6.51
CA PRO A 111 -2.54 -14.91 -6.31
C PRO A 111 -2.64 -16.25 -5.57
N SER A 112 -1.90 -17.28 -6.01
CA SER A 112 -1.95 -18.62 -5.40
C SER A 112 -0.57 -19.27 -5.25
N ILE A 113 -0.47 -20.18 -4.29
CA ILE A 113 0.68 -21.07 -4.05
C ILE A 113 0.93 -22.04 -5.20
N ILE A 114 -0.08 -22.21 -6.06
CA ILE A 114 -0.02 -22.92 -7.33
C ILE A 114 -0.19 -21.93 -8.45
N TYR A 115 0.45 -22.26 -9.56
CA TYR A 115 0.33 -21.51 -10.77
C TYR A 115 -1.13 -21.35 -11.21
N GLN A 116 -1.55 -20.11 -11.41
CA GLN A 116 -2.78 -19.79 -12.11
C GLN A 116 -2.66 -18.46 -12.83
N PHE A 117 -3.46 -18.30 -13.88
CA PHE A 117 -3.52 -17.04 -14.60
C PHE A 117 -4.11 -15.95 -13.71
N LEU A 118 -3.39 -14.85 -13.63
CA LEU A 118 -3.78 -13.62 -12.97
C LEU A 118 -4.28 -12.67 -14.05
N TYR A 119 -5.50 -12.21 -13.88
CA TYR A 119 -6.08 -11.12 -14.65
C TYR A 119 -6.33 -9.96 -13.68
N TYR A 120 -5.86 -8.77 -14.06
CA TYR A 120 -5.89 -7.60 -13.21
C TYR A 120 -5.99 -6.31 -14.03
N HIS A 121 -6.37 -5.23 -13.37
CA HIS A 121 -6.22 -3.87 -13.84
C HIS A 121 -5.21 -3.14 -12.96
N ILE A 122 -4.35 -2.32 -13.57
CA ILE A 122 -3.36 -1.51 -12.87
C ILE A 122 -3.95 -0.13 -12.57
N HIS A 123 -3.85 0.26 -11.30
CA HIS A 123 -4.25 1.57 -10.81
C HIS A 123 -3.09 2.22 -10.05
N PHE A 124 -2.94 3.53 -10.22
CA PHE A 124 -2.00 4.35 -9.45
C PHE A 124 -2.75 5.18 -8.40
N THR A 125 -2.09 5.43 -7.26
CA THR A 125 -2.56 6.32 -6.19
C THR A 125 -1.46 7.32 -5.82
N GLY A 126 -1.82 8.43 -5.18
CA GLY A 126 -0.82 9.40 -4.73
C GLY A 126 -0.08 10.12 -5.88
N TYR A 127 -0.79 10.45 -6.96
CA TYR A 127 -0.30 11.24 -8.09
C TYR A 127 0.41 12.53 -7.63
N GLN A 128 -0.19 13.17 -6.63
CA GLN A 128 0.40 14.22 -5.82
C GLN A 128 0.54 13.70 -4.38
N SER A 129 1.61 14.09 -3.68
CA SER A 129 1.85 13.71 -2.29
C SER A 129 2.88 14.62 -1.58
N PRO A 130 2.72 15.96 -1.59
CA PRO A 130 3.68 16.89 -1.00
C PRO A 130 3.85 16.82 0.53
N PHE A 131 2.96 16.17 1.30
CA PHE A 131 2.99 16.15 2.78
C PHE A 131 4.38 15.87 3.39
N TYR A 132 5.18 14.99 2.76
CA TYR A 132 6.47 14.53 3.28
C TYR A 132 7.60 14.61 2.25
N GLU A 133 7.30 14.42 0.97
CA GLU A 133 8.30 14.11 -0.06
C GLU A 133 8.92 15.35 -0.71
N LYS A 134 8.65 16.56 -0.17
CA LYS A 134 9.24 17.83 -0.64
C LYS A 134 10.59 18.19 0.00
N LYS A 135 11.05 17.49 1.05
CA LYS A 135 12.20 17.96 1.85
C LYS A 135 13.59 17.59 1.31
N ASP A 136 13.72 16.57 0.48
CA ASP A 136 14.99 16.29 -0.19
C ASP A 136 15.00 16.96 -1.57
N SER A 137 16.03 17.76 -1.80
CA SER A 137 16.28 18.67 -2.92
C SER A 137 16.35 18.03 -4.32
N SER A 138 15.89 16.79 -4.50
CA SER A 138 15.68 16.21 -5.82
C SER A 138 14.36 16.71 -6.39
N LEU A 139 14.43 17.38 -7.54
CA LEU A 139 13.26 17.67 -8.39
C LEU A 139 12.37 16.42 -8.49
N PRO A 140 11.04 16.58 -8.45
CA PRO A 140 10.12 15.46 -8.52
C PRO A 140 10.41 14.60 -9.78
N ILE A 141 10.62 13.30 -9.58
CA ILE A 141 11.03 12.38 -10.65
C ILE A 141 9.80 11.97 -11.45
N LYS A 142 9.85 12.14 -12.78
CA LYS A 142 8.75 11.74 -13.67
C LYS A 142 8.51 10.23 -13.63
N ALA A 143 7.24 9.83 -13.74
CA ALA A 143 6.82 8.43 -13.80
C ALA A 143 7.57 7.61 -14.86
N SER A 144 7.85 8.18 -16.05
CA SER A 144 8.62 7.54 -17.12
C SER A 144 10.06 7.17 -16.73
N ILE A 145 10.66 7.88 -15.78
CA ILE A 145 11.97 7.52 -15.21
C ILE A 145 11.74 6.47 -14.12
N LYS A 146 10.80 6.75 -13.21
CA LYS A 146 10.56 5.94 -12.02
C LYS A 146 10.09 4.52 -12.34
N ILE A 147 9.34 4.34 -13.42
CA ILE A 147 8.87 3.02 -13.88
C ILE A 147 10.04 2.11 -14.28
N LYS A 148 11.14 2.65 -14.81
CA LYS A 148 12.35 1.87 -15.13
C LYS A 148 12.99 1.29 -13.87
N GLU A 149 13.00 2.04 -12.77
CA GLU A 149 13.49 1.55 -11.47
C GLU A 149 12.58 0.44 -10.94
N ILE A 150 11.27 0.64 -11.01
CA ILE A 150 10.26 -0.34 -10.59
C ILE A 150 10.42 -1.66 -11.36
N ILE A 151 10.61 -1.60 -12.69
CA ILE A 151 10.83 -2.77 -13.53
C ILE A 151 12.11 -3.53 -13.12
N GLN A 152 13.20 -2.80 -12.84
CA GLN A 152 14.43 -3.41 -12.36
C GLN A 152 14.22 -4.14 -11.02
N ILE A 153 13.43 -3.55 -10.10
CA ILE A 153 13.09 -4.20 -8.82
C ILE A 153 12.27 -5.46 -9.04
N ILE A 154 11.24 -5.41 -9.90
CA ILE A 154 10.40 -6.56 -10.25
C ILE A 154 11.28 -7.71 -10.77
N ILE A 155 12.13 -7.42 -11.76
CA ILE A 155 13.00 -8.44 -12.37
C ILE A 155 13.96 -9.02 -11.33
N TYR A 156 14.67 -8.16 -10.59
CA TYR A 156 15.68 -8.59 -9.61
C TYR A 156 15.08 -9.49 -8.52
N ARG A 157 13.88 -9.16 -8.04
CA ARG A 157 13.23 -9.87 -6.92
C ARG A 157 12.44 -11.11 -7.36
N CYS A 158 11.90 -11.11 -8.59
CA CYS A 158 10.98 -12.16 -9.03
C CYS A 158 11.59 -13.17 -10.02
N PHE A 159 12.53 -12.78 -10.89
CA PHE A 159 12.96 -13.64 -12.00
C PHE A 159 13.55 -14.98 -11.53
N ASN A 160 14.40 -14.94 -10.50
CA ASN A 160 15.04 -16.13 -9.96
C ASN A 160 14.06 -17.09 -9.26
N ARG A 161 12.82 -16.64 -9.00
CA ARG A 161 11.73 -17.45 -8.40
C ARG A 161 10.82 -18.10 -9.45
N ILE A 162 10.99 -17.78 -10.73
CA ILE A 162 10.27 -18.47 -11.81
C ILE A 162 10.80 -19.90 -11.91
N HIS A 163 9.91 -20.88 -11.81
CA HIS A 163 10.24 -22.29 -11.97
C HIS A 163 10.30 -22.66 -13.45
N LEU A 164 11.36 -23.34 -13.85
CA LEU A 164 11.55 -23.87 -15.21
C LEU A 164 11.47 -25.39 -15.14
N LYS A 165 11.03 -26.07 -16.21
CA LYS A 165 10.98 -27.56 -16.26
C LYS A 165 12.35 -28.20 -16.09
N TRP A 166 13.41 -27.46 -16.39
CA TRP A 166 14.77 -27.95 -16.31
C TRP A 166 15.43 -27.55 -15.00
N THR A 167 16.19 -28.48 -14.44
CA THR A 167 17.07 -28.24 -13.29
C THR A 167 18.43 -27.68 -13.69
N ASP A 168 18.75 -27.62 -15.00
CA ASP A 168 20.03 -27.12 -15.52
C ASP A 168 20.13 -25.58 -15.37
N PRO A 169 21.10 -25.07 -14.58
CA PRO A 169 21.33 -23.63 -14.44
C PRO A 169 21.63 -22.90 -15.76
N ARG A 170 22.23 -23.57 -16.75
CA ARG A 170 22.59 -22.96 -18.04
C ARG A 170 21.37 -22.47 -18.81
N LYS A 171 20.24 -23.19 -18.70
CA LYS A 171 18.97 -22.80 -19.33
C LYS A 171 18.41 -21.50 -18.76
N ARG A 172 18.58 -21.28 -17.45
CA ARG A 172 18.19 -20.02 -16.81
C ARG A 172 19.05 -18.86 -17.29
N GLU A 173 20.35 -19.09 -17.44
CA GLU A 173 21.28 -18.08 -17.96
C GLU A 173 20.97 -17.74 -19.43
N GLU A 174 20.66 -18.73 -20.27
CA GLU A 174 20.19 -18.52 -21.65
C GLU A 174 18.93 -17.63 -21.67
N LEU A 175 17.92 -17.95 -20.86
CA LEU A 175 16.69 -17.15 -20.77
C LEU A 175 16.96 -15.74 -20.23
N TYR A 176 17.83 -15.61 -19.23
CA TYR A 176 18.23 -14.32 -18.72
C TYR A 176 18.86 -13.47 -19.82
N ASN A 177 19.83 -14.01 -20.54
CA ASN A 177 20.53 -13.30 -21.60
C ASN A 177 19.64 -12.97 -22.81
N ALA A 178 18.71 -13.86 -23.17
CA ALA A 178 17.84 -13.68 -24.32
C ALA A 178 16.66 -12.73 -24.05
N ILE A 179 16.11 -12.73 -22.83
CA ILE A 179 14.85 -12.03 -22.51
C ILE A 179 15.07 -10.91 -21.51
N ILE A 180 15.65 -11.24 -20.35
CA ILE A 180 15.70 -10.32 -19.21
C ILE A 180 16.74 -9.24 -19.38
N LYS A 181 17.94 -9.61 -19.82
CA LYS A 181 19.08 -8.72 -19.96
C LYS A 181 18.80 -7.55 -20.91
N PRO A 182 18.23 -7.74 -22.12
CA PRO A 182 17.86 -6.62 -22.99
C PRO A 182 16.91 -5.61 -22.32
N ILE A 183 15.90 -6.08 -21.60
CA ILE A 183 14.94 -5.22 -20.88
C ILE A 183 15.65 -4.45 -19.75
N MET A 184 16.49 -5.14 -18.97
CA MET A 184 17.26 -4.54 -17.88
C MET A 184 18.26 -3.48 -18.38
N ASP A 185 18.94 -3.75 -19.50
CA ASP A 185 19.93 -2.85 -20.07
C ASP A 185 19.25 -1.57 -20.57
N LEU A 186 18.08 -1.67 -21.22
CA LEU A 186 17.28 -0.50 -21.59
C LEU A 186 16.76 0.28 -20.38
N CYS A 187 16.41 -0.39 -19.27
CA CYS A 187 15.97 0.29 -18.04
C CYS A 187 17.12 1.08 -17.38
N LYS A 188 18.37 0.64 -17.50
CA LYS A 188 19.55 1.31 -16.94
C LYS A 188 20.05 2.47 -17.79
N GLN A 189 19.73 2.48 -19.08
CA GLN A 189 20.12 3.54 -20.00
C GLN A 189 19.24 4.77 -19.79
N ASN A 190 19.87 5.89 -19.40
CA ASN A 190 19.18 7.16 -19.22
C ASN A 190 18.54 7.67 -20.53
N SER A 191 19.17 7.39 -21.68
CA SER A 191 18.71 7.79 -23.01
C SER A 191 17.55 6.95 -23.56
N SER A 192 17.33 5.73 -23.06
CA SER A 192 16.29 4.86 -23.61
C SER A 192 14.91 5.39 -23.25
N SER A 193 14.00 5.44 -24.22
CA SER A 193 12.61 5.80 -23.92
C SER A 193 11.86 4.60 -23.36
N ILE A 194 10.81 4.84 -22.57
CA ILE A 194 9.90 3.78 -22.14
C ILE A 194 9.24 3.06 -23.32
N PHE A 195 9.15 3.72 -24.47
CA PHE A 195 8.67 3.15 -25.73
C PHE A 195 9.60 2.07 -26.29
N GLN A 196 10.91 2.24 -26.21
CA GLN A 196 11.87 1.21 -26.64
C GLN A 196 11.78 -0.05 -25.76
N ILE A 197 11.60 0.13 -24.44
CA ILE A 197 11.38 -0.98 -23.50
C ILE A 197 10.09 -1.72 -23.88
N ASN A 198 9.03 -0.96 -24.22
CA ASN A 198 7.75 -1.52 -24.63
C ASN A 198 7.89 -2.41 -25.88
N ILE A 199 8.54 -1.90 -26.94
CA ILE A 199 8.80 -2.66 -28.17
C ILE A 199 9.57 -3.96 -27.85
N GLN A 200 10.65 -3.88 -27.06
CA GLN A 200 11.45 -5.05 -26.72
C GLN A 200 10.61 -6.16 -26.05
N ILE A 201 9.68 -5.78 -25.17
CA ILE A 201 8.79 -6.73 -24.51
C ILE A 201 7.77 -7.30 -25.51
N GLN A 202 7.17 -6.47 -26.36
CA GLN A 202 6.24 -6.94 -27.40
C GLN A 202 6.89 -7.92 -28.37
N GLU A 203 8.10 -7.60 -28.85
CA GLU A 203 8.87 -8.51 -29.71
C GLU A 203 9.15 -9.84 -29.02
N THR A 204 9.52 -9.80 -27.75
CA THR A 204 9.70 -11.01 -26.93
C THR A 204 8.39 -11.80 -26.84
N LEU A 205 7.28 -11.16 -26.47
CA LEU A 205 5.97 -11.82 -26.34
C LEU A 205 5.54 -12.45 -27.68
N ASN A 206 5.75 -11.75 -28.80
CA ASN A 206 5.45 -12.22 -30.15
C ASN A 206 6.34 -13.41 -30.55
N GLN A 207 7.65 -13.36 -30.27
CA GLN A 207 8.59 -14.45 -30.53
C GLN A 207 8.12 -15.76 -29.86
N TYR A 208 7.59 -15.67 -28.65
CA TYR A 208 7.05 -16.80 -27.90
C TYR A 208 5.54 -17.03 -28.11
N LYS A 209 4.96 -16.45 -29.16
CA LYS A 209 3.56 -16.61 -29.59
C LYS A 209 2.54 -16.35 -28.49
N TYR A 210 2.80 -15.34 -27.65
CA TYR A 210 1.81 -14.87 -26.69
C TYR A 210 0.63 -14.23 -27.41
N GLN A 211 -0.58 -14.62 -27.02
CA GLN A 211 -1.82 -13.93 -27.38
C GLN A 211 -2.59 -13.74 -26.08
N ASP A 212 -3.26 -12.59 -25.91
CA ASP A 212 -3.96 -12.22 -24.67
C ASP A 212 -4.92 -13.33 -24.17
N ASP A 213 -5.50 -14.10 -25.09
CA ASP A 213 -6.44 -15.19 -24.81
C ASP A 213 -5.79 -16.58 -24.72
N LYS A 214 -4.51 -16.74 -25.08
CA LYS A 214 -3.81 -18.05 -25.18
C LYS A 214 -2.51 -18.09 -24.40
N LYS A 215 -2.58 -17.71 -23.13
CA LYS A 215 -1.44 -17.72 -22.21
C LYS A 215 -0.74 -19.10 -22.08
N ASN A 216 -1.43 -20.21 -22.37
CA ASN A 216 -0.87 -21.57 -22.45
C ASN A 216 0.31 -21.71 -23.43
N ASN A 217 0.34 -20.92 -24.51
CA ASN A 217 1.38 -21.04 -25.55
C ASN A 217 2.75 -20.56 -25.07
N ILE A 218 2.80 -19.52 -24.24
CA ILE A 218 4.06 -19.05 -23.66
C ILE A 218 4.62 -20.08 -22.68
N VAL A 219 3.76 -20.65 -21.83
CA VAL A 219 4.17 -21.64 -20.82
C VAL A 219 4.79 -22.86 -21.49
N GLN A 220 4.15 -23.34 -22.56
CA GLN A 220 4.65 -24.45 -23.38
C GLN A 220 5.94 -24.08 -24.13
N SER A 221 6.01 -22.89 -24.74
CA SER A 221 7.17 -22.46 -25.54
C SER A 221 8.41 -22.17 -24.69
N LEU A 222 8.23 -21.63 -23.50
CA LEU A 222 9.30 -21.39 -22.52
C LEU A 222 9.62 -22.62 -21.67
N GLN A 223 8.89 -23.72 -21.87
CA GLN A 223 8.96 -24.96 -21.07
C GLN A 223 9.01 -24.65 -19.57
N ILE A 224 8.13 -23.77 -19.14
CA ILE A 224 7.93 -23.43 -17.74
C ILE A 224 7.23 -24.61 -17.08
N ASP A 225 7.63 -24.95 -15.86
CA ASP A 225 7.03 -26.06 -15.15
C ASP A 225 5.64 -25.70 -14.65
N ASP A 226 4.65 -26.07 -15.44
CA ASP A 226 3.23 -25.99 -15.18
C ASP A 226 2.70 -27.27 -14.50
N ASN A 227 3.45 -28.37 -14.57
CA ASN A 227 3.08 -29.64 -13.96
C ASN A 227 3.66 -29.72 -12.55
N VAL A 228 2.83 -29.28 -11.62
CA VAL A 228 2.95 -29.37 -10.17
C VAL A 228 2.89 -30.83 -9.66
N ALA A 229 3.40 -31.79 -10.45
CA ALA A 229 3.42 -33.23 -10.16
C ALA A 229 4.68 -33.70 -9.42
N ASP A 230 5.60 -32.80 -9.08
CA ASP A 230 6.61 -33.12 -8.06
C ASP A 230 5.91 -33.34 -6.71
N PHE A 231 6.46 -34.22 -5.85
CA PHE A 231 5.94 -34.52 -4.50
C PHE A 231 5.48 -33.26 -3.76
N ILE A 232 6.26 -32.21 -3.92
CA ILE A 232 6.08 -30.84 -3.45
C ILE A 232 4.78 -30.19 -3.93
N GLY A 233 4.49 -30.30 -5.21
CA GLY A 233 3.33 -29.72 -5.85
C GLY A 233 2.04 -30.43 -5.44
N SER A 234 2.06 -31.76 -5.39
CA SER A 234 0.94 -32.55 -4.89
C SER A 234 0.60 -32.25 -3.42
N GLN A 235 1.62 -31.96 -2.59
CA GLN A 235 1.40 -31.52 -1.19
C GLN A 235 0.81 -30.10 -1.12
N ARG A 236 1.22 -29.20 -2.03
CA ARG A 236 0.64 -27.86 -2.15
C ARG A 236 -0.82 -27.91 -2.61
N GLU A 237 -1.15 -28.74 -3.60
CA GLU A 237 -2.54 -28.93 -4.07
C GLU A 237 -3.45 -29.41 -2.95
N LYS A 238 -2.98 -30.39 -2.17
CA LYS A 238 -3.69 -30.86 -0.97
C LYS A 238 -3.90 -29.76 0.06
N ALA A 239 -2.96 -28.82 0.18
CA ALA A 239 -3.07 -27.69 1.09
C ALA A 239 -3.97 -26.55 0.58
N ILE A 240 -4.22 -26.41 -0.73
CA ILE A 240 -4.99 -25.28 -1.30
C ILE A 240 -6.37 -25.14 -0.66
N SER A 241 -7.14 -26.22 -0.59
CA SER A 241 -8.53 -26.16 -0.12
C SER A 241 -8.59 -25.68 1.33
N LYS A 242 -7.62 -26.12 2.14
CA LYS A 242 -7.48 -25.72 3.54
C LYS A 242 -6.98 -24.28 3.67
N VAL A 243 -5.92 -23.90 2.96
CA VAL A 243 -5.38 -22.52 2.96
C VAL A 243 -6.41 -21.51 2.48
N LYS A 244 -7.16 -21.83 1.42
CA LYS A 244 -8.24 -20.99 0.89
C LYS A 244 -9.37 -20.84 1.90
N LYS A 245 -9.75 -21.93 2.57
CA LYS A 245 -10.75 -21.89 3.65
C LYS A 245 -10.25 -21.05 4.82
N ASP A 246 -9.03 -21.28 5.30
CA ASP A 246 -8.45 -20.54 6.42
C ASP A 246 -8.35 -19.03 6.09
N LEU A 247 -7.91 -18.66 4.88
CA LEU A 247 -7.90 -17.27 4.40
C LEU A 247 -9.31 -16.66 4.36
N ASN A 248 -10.33 -17.41 3.93
CA ASN A 248 -11.71 -16.95 3.93
C ASN A 248 -12.26 -16.77 5.35
N ASP A 249 -12.04 -17.74 6.23
CA ASP A 249 -12.45 -17.70 7.65
C ASP A 249 -11.78 -16.52 8.38
N LEU A 250 -10.57 -16.11 7.94
CA LEU A 250 -9.84 -14.96 8.48
C LEU A 250 -10.35 -13.63 7.98
N ILE A 251 -10.69 -13.55 6.70
CA ILE A 251 -11.36 -12.38 6.13
C ILE A 251 -12.70 -12.19 6.87
N GLU A 252 -13.41 -13.29 7.13
CA GLU A 252 -14.68 -13.27 7.86
C GLU A 252 -14.51 -12.89 9.34
N PHE A 253 -13.55 -13.47 10.07
CA PHE A 253 -13.28 -13.15 11.48
C PHE A 253 -12.70 -11.74 11.65
N GLY A 254 -11.73 -11.34 10.83
CA GLY A 254 -11.16 -9.98 10.80
C GLY A 254 -12.23 -8.93 10.54
N SER A 255 -13.24 -9.27 9.72
CA SER A 255 -14.43 -8.43 9.47
C SER A 255 -15.35 -8.20 10.68
N GLN A 256 -15.08 -8.82 11.82
CA GLN A 256 -15.85 -8.62 13.04
C GLN A 256 -15.22 -7.57 13.99
N TYR A 257 -13.91 -7.28 13.92
CA TYR A 257 -13.18 -6.56 14.99
C TYR A 257 -12.56 -5.20 14.62
N ARG A 258 -12.83 -4.67 13.43
CA ARG A 258 -12.52 -3.28 12.95
C ARG A 258 -11.11 -2.74 13.06
N GLN A 259 -10.09 -3.48 13.50
CA GLN A 259 -8.82 -2.84 13.79
C GLN A 259 -7.62 -3.79 13.89
N ILE A 260 -7.40 -4.62 12.88
CA ILE A 260 -6.15 -5.35 12.77
C ILE A 260 -5.78 -5.40 11.29
N GLY A 261 -4.74 -4.66 10.91
CA GLY A 261 -4.22 -4.64 9.54
C GLY A 261 -4.11 -6.07 9.03
N ILE A 262 -4.70 -6.34 7.88
CA ILE A 262 -4.69 -7.65 7.22
C ILE A 262 -3.25 -8.22 7.15
N ASP A 263 -2.24 -7.35 7.13
CA ASP A 263 -0.82 -7.68 7.24
C ASP A 263 -0.42 -8.37 8.58
N PHE A 264 -1.00 -7.95 9.71
CA PHE A 264 -0.81 -8.56 11.04
C PHE A 264 -1.59 -9.88 11.21
N LEU A 265 -2.69 -10.08 10.49
CA LEU A 265 -3.43 -11.36 10.50
C LEU A 265 -2.85 -12.37 9.51
N LEU A 266 -2.42 -11.93 8.31
CA LEU A 266 -1.61 -12.73 7.41
C LEU A 266 -0.36 -13.24 8.13
N GLN A 267 0.30 -12.37 8.90
CA GLN A 267 1.36 -12.73 9.83
C GLN A 267 1.00 -13.87 10.78
N GLN A 268 -0.11 -13.78 11.52
CA GLN A 268 -0.48 -14.81 12.49
C GLN A 268 -0.90 -16.16 11.87
N GLN A 269 -1.21 -16.18 10.58
CA GLN A 269 -1.83 -17.33 9.91
C GLN A 269 -0.89 -18.03 8.94
N ILE A 270 0.18 -17.34 8.51
CA ILE A 270 1.32 -17.94 7.82
C ILE A 270 1.88 -19.15 8.59
N PRO A 271 2.00 -19.19 9.93
CA PRO A 271 2.38 -20.38 10.70
C PRO A 271 1.42 -21.57 10.58
N ILE A 272 0.12 -21.30 10.44
CA ILE A 272 -0.93 -22.35 10.38
C ILE A 272 -1.04 -22.90 8.95
N ILE A 273 -0.97 -22.00 7.95
CA ILE A 273 -0.81 -22.32 6.52
C ILE A 273 0.51 -23.08 6.29
N SER A 274 1.59 -22.70 6.98
CA SER A 274 2.90 -23.32 6.83
C SER A 274 3.04 -24.65 7.58
N LYS A 275 2.27 -24.90 8.65
CA LYS A 275 2.22 -26.19 9.35
C LYS A 275 1.84 -27.36 8.43
N HIS A 276 1.08 -27.09 7.37
CA HIS A 276 0.69 -28.07 6.34
C HIS A 276 1.59 -28.03 5.09
N LEU A 277 2.58 -27.15 5.09
CA LEU A 277 3.60 -26.98 4.06
C LEU A 277 5.01 -27.16 4.65
N GLU A 278 5.15 -27.80 5.83
CA GLU A 278 6.37 -27.87 6.66
C GLU A 278 7.59 -28.49 5.94
N SER A 279 7.40 -29.17 4.80
CA SER A 279 8.48 -29.59 3.91
C SER A 279 9.07 -28.46 3.04
N TYR A 280 8.60 -27.20 3.19
CA TYR A 280 8.85 -26.10 2.26
C TYR A 280 9.41 -24.80 2.88
N SER A 281 10.74 -24.82 3.06
CA SER A 281 11.73 -23.73 2.99
C SER A 281 11.86 -22.64 4.09
N LYS A 282 13.14 -22.41 4.47
CA LYS A 282 13.71 -21.40 5.38
C LYS A 282 13.27 -19.95 5.09
N VAL A 283 13.06 -19.60 3.81
CA VAL A 283 12.69 -18.24 3.37
C VAL A 283 11.30 -17.83 3.88
N LYS A 284 10.38 -18.80 4.07
CA LYS A 284 9.04 -18.51 4.60
C LYS A 284 9.06 -18.19 6.10
N LEU A 285 9.91 -18.85 6.86
CA LEU A 285 10.12 -18.56 8.28
C LEU A 285 10.72 -17.15 8.46
N GLU A 286 11.64 -16.75 7.57
CA GLU A 286 12.21 -15.40 7.55
C GLU A 286 11.14 -14.33 7.30
N TYR A 287 10.19 -14.56 6.39
CA TYR A 287 9.04 -13.65 6.21
C TYR A 287 8.22 -13.52 7.49
N PHE A 288 7.84 -14.65 8.10
CA PHE A 288 7.03 -14.64 9.31
C PHE A 288 7.70 -13.82 10.43
N ILE A 289 9.01 -14.02 10.64
CA ILE A 289 9.78 -13.28 11.63
C ILE A 289 9.78 -11.78 11.32
N GLN A 290 10.04 -11.39 10.07
CA GLN A 290 10.06 -9.98 9.67
C GLN A 290 8.71 -9.32 9.89
N ALA A 291 7.66 -10.04 9.53
CA ALA A 291 6.32 -9.52 9.58
C ALA A 291 5.88 -9.38 11.07
N GLN A 292 6.12 -10.37 11.93
CA GLN A 292 5.88 -10.27 13.38
C GLN A 292 6.65 -9.10 14.03
N GLN A 293 7.90 -8.88 13.63
CA GLN A 293 8.70 -7.73 14.09
C GLN A 293 8.07 -6.39 13.70
N GLN A 294 7.49 -6.29 12.50
CA GLN A 294 6.80 -5.08 12.03
C GLN A 294 5.54 -4.79 12.86
N GLY A 295 4.71 -5.81 13.13
CA GLY A 295 3.53 -5.67 13.98
C GLY A 295 3.85 -5.10 15.37
N ASN A 296 4.91 -5.62 15.99
CA ASN A 296 5.37 -5.14 17.30
C ASN A 296 5.90 -3.70 17.26
N ASN A 297 6.56 -3.29 16.18
CA ASN A 297 7.07 -1.92 16.04
C ASN A 297 5.92 -0.89 15.92
N LEU A 298 4.81 -1.27 15.26
CA LEU A 298 3.64 -0.40 15.13
C LEU A 298 2.97 -0.09 16.44
N GLN A 299 2.69 -1.13 17.24
CA GLN A 299 2.07 -0.95 18.55
C GLN A 299 2.92 -0.05 19.45
N LYS A 300 4.25 -0.24 19.43
CA LYS A 300 5.18 0.64 20.16
C LYS A 300 5.12 2.09 19.68
N ARG A 301 5.06 2.30 18.36
CA ARG A 301 4.97 3.64 17.76
C ARG A 301 3.66 4.34 18.14
N GLU A 302 2.53 3.67 18.04
CA GLU A 302 1.21 4.22 18.39
C GLU A 302 1.15 4.65 19.86
N ILE A 303 1.66 3.79 20.77
CA ILE A 303 1.75 4.12 22.20
C ILE A 303 2.61 5.37 22.41
N LYS A 304 3.77 5.46 21.76
CA LYS A 304 4.67 6.61 21.88
C LYS A 304 4.03 7.91 21.39
N ILE A 305 3.32 7.87 20.26
CA ILE A 305 2.59 9.02 19.72
C ILE A 305 1.49 9.46 20.68
N LYS A 306 0.70 8.51 21.20
CA LYS A 306 -0.38 8.81 22.15
C LYS A 306 0.14 9.47 23.43
N GLN A 307 1.25 8.97 23.98
CA GLN A 307 1.88 9.56 25.17
C GLN A 307 2.33 11.00 24.94
N ILE A 308 2.94 11.30 23.78
CA ILE A 308 3.39 12.66 23.44
C ILE A 308 2.20 13.60 23.23
N LEU A 309 1.15 13.13 22.56
CA LEU A 309 -0.09 13.90 22.41
C LEU A 309 -0.69 14.24 23.77
N GLN A 310 -0.82 13.27 24.66
CA GLN A 310 -1.33 13.49 26.02
C GLN A 310 -0.55 14.58 26.75
N GLN A 311 0.78 14.50 26.75
CA GLN A 311 1.62 15.51 27.40
C GLN A 311 1.42 16.92 26.82
N LYS A 312 1.28 17.03 25.50
CA LYS A 312 1.08 18.34 24.85
C LYS A 312 -0.31 18.92 25.08
N VAL A 313 -1.36 18.10 24.96
CA VAL A 313 -2.74 18.56 25.17
C VAL A 313 -2.94 19.04 26.61
N GLN A 314 -2.34 18.36 27.59
CA GLN A 314 -2.38 18.77 29.01
C GLN A 314 -1.78 20.16 29.27
N ILE A 315 -0.83 20.60 28.43
CA ILE A 315 -0.22 21.93 28.52
C ILE A 315 -1.08 22.96 27.76
N LEU A 316 -1.52 22.61 26.55
CA LEU A 316 -2.17 23.55 25.63
C LEU A 316 -3.61 23.90 26.03
N ILE A 317 -4.37 22.97 26.63
CA ILE A 317 -5.75 23.26 27.06
C ILE A 317 -5.78 24.40 28.10
N PRO A 318 -5.03 24.33 29.22
CA PRO A 318 -4.98 25.44 30.18
C PRO A 318 -4.50 26.76 29.57
N GLU A 319 -3.52 26.73 28.67
CA GLU A 319 -3.00 27.93 28.02
C GLU A 319 -4.03 28.60 27.11
N SER A 320 -4.78 27.81 26.34
CA SER A 320 -5.80 28.34 25.43
C SER A 320 -7.04 28.80 26.19
N LEU A 321 -7.49 28.07 27.24
CA LEU A 321 -8.58 28.50 28.12
C LEU A 321 -8.33 29.86 28.78
N LYS A 322 -7.10 30.13 29.22
CA LYS A 322 -6.72 31.45 29.79
C LYS A 322 -6.97 32.62 28.83
N LYS A 323 -6.90 32.40 27.51
CA LYS A 323 -7.22 33.45 26.52
C LYS A 323 -8.70 33.80 26.52
N TYR A 324 -9.57 32.85 26.87
CA TYR A 324 -11.02 33.06 26.96
C TYR A 324 -11.48 33.55 28.33
N ASP A 325 -10.70 33.33 29.38
CA ASP A 325 -10.96 33.87 30.74
C ASP A 325 -11.01 35.42 30.75
N GLU A 326 -10.37 36.08 29.78
CA GLU A 326 -10.44 37.54 29.61
C GLU A 326 -11.82 38.02 29.14
N TYR A 327 -12.62 37.13 28.52
CA TYR A 327 -13.89 37.47 27.87
C TYR A 327 -15.09 36.83 28.57
N PHE A 328 -14.94 35.63 29.16
CA PHE A 328 -16.03 34.89 29.81
C PHE A 328 -15.51 34.05 30.99
N LYS A 329 -16.24 34.05 32.12
CA LYS A 329 -15.92 33.21 33.28
C LYS A 329 -16.92 32.07 33.42
N PHE A 330 -16.53 30.88 32.97
CA PHE A 330 -17.26 29.63 33.22
C PHE A 330 -16.48 28.75 34.19
N GLU A 331 -17.20 28.04 35.07
CA GLU A 331 -16.59 26.89 35.74
C GLU A 331 -16.41 25.75 34.72
N ILE A 332 -15.17 25.29 34.63
CA ILE A 332 -14.78 24.12 33.82
C ILE A 332 -14.30 23.04 34.79
N THR A 333 -15.03 21.94 34.83
CA THR A 333 -14.76 20.80 35.70
C THR A 333 -13.58 19.98 35.19
N LYS A 334 -12.92 19.24 36.10
CA LYS A 334 -11.86 18.28 35.72
C LYS A 334 -12.36 17.20 34.75
N GLN A 335 -13.64 16.83 34.83
CA GLN A 335 -14.24 15.84 33.95
C GLN A 335 -14.44 16.38 32.53
N GLU A 336 -14.85 17.64 32.38
CA GLU A 336 -14.92 18.31 31.08
C GLU A 336 -13.54 18.41 30.44
N ILE A 337 -12.51 18.79 31.22
CA ILE A 337 -11.12 18.80 30.73
C ILE A 337 -10.69 17.40 30.28
N GLY A 338 -10.94 16.36 31.08
CA GLY A 338 -10.58 14.99 30.71
C GLY A 338 -11.31 14.49 29.46
N THR A 339 -12.55 14.93 29.23
CA THR A 339 -13.31 14.60 28.01
C THR A 339 -12.73 15.32 26.80
N LEU A 340 -12.47 16.63 26.93
CA LEU A 340 -11.84 17.47 25.92
C LEU A 340 -10.46 16.93 25.51
N GLU A 341 -9.65 16.49 26.48
CA GLU A 341 -8.36 15.85 26.22
C GLU A 341 -8.50 14.62 25.32
N GLN A 342 -9.42 13.70 25.64
CA GLN A 342 -9.63 12.50 24.83
C GLN A 342 -10.17 12.83 23.44
N GLU A 343 -11.06 13.81 23.33
CA GLU A 343 -11.60 14.25 22.04
C GLU A 343 -10.50 14.84 21.15
N ILE A 344 -9.65 15.72 21.69
CA ILE A 344 -8.52 16.31 20.95
C ILE A 344 -7.53 15.24 20.53
N ILE A 345 -7.13 14.35 21.44
CA ILE A 345 -6.20 13.25 21.11
C ILE A 345 -6.79 12.37 20.01
N THR A 346 -8.06 12.00 20.13
CA THR A 346 -8.74 11.17 19.12
C THR A 346 -8.83 11.89 17.78
N SER A 347 -9.10 13.20 17.78
CA SER A 347 -9.22 14.00 16.56
C SER A 347 -7.87 14.16 15.86
N VAL A 348 -6.80 14.42 16.61
CA VAL A 348 -5.44 14.50 16.06
C VAL A 348 -4.98 13.15 15.50
N LEU A 349 -5.24 12.04 16.22
CA LEU A 349 -4.92 10.70 15.71
C LEU A 349 -5.69 10.35 14.43
N LYS A 350 -6.91 10.87 14.27
CA LYS A 350 -7.74 10.72 13.06
C LYS A 350 -7.46 11.77 11.98
N SER A 351 -6.60 12.75 12.24
CA SER A 351 -6.26 13.78 11.26
C SER A 351 -5.57 13.17 10.04
N GLN A 352 -5.86 13.71 8.86
CA GLN A 352 -5.38 13.16 7.58
C GLN A 352 -3.85 13.14 7.49
N GLN A 353 -3.16 14.08 8.14
CA GLN A 353 -1.71 14.11 8.18
C GLN A 353 -1.14 12.97 9.05
N VAL A 354 -1.77 12.64 10.19
CA VAL A 354 -1.36 11.48 11.00
C VAL A 354 -1.73 10.18 10.30
N GLN A 355 -2.93 10.12 9.72
CA GLN A 355 -3.40 8.96 8.96
C GLN A 355 -2.54 8.69 7.71
N TYR A 356 -1.99 9.71 7.05
CA TYR A 356 -0.98 9.53 5.98
C TYR A 356 0.19 8.65 6.43
N PHE A 357 0.69 8.84 7.66
CA PHE A 357 1.78 8.03 8.21
C PHE A 357 1.32 6.66 8.73
N ASN A 358 0.01 6.47 8.85
CA ASN A 358 -0.62 5.17 9.11
C ASN A 358 -0.99 4.45 7.81
N ASN A 359 -0.76 5.04 6.63
CA ASN A 359 -0.90 4.33 5.36
C ASN A 359 -0.11 3.03 5.44
N THR A 360 -0.72 1.94 4.98
CA THR A 360 -0.24 0.60 5.29
C THR A 360 1.08 0.26 4.59
N TYR A 361 1.68 1.16 3.80
CA TYR A 361 3.01 0.97 3.22
C TYR A 361 4.17 1.50 4.05
N TRP A 362 3.93 2.49 4.94
CA TRP A 362 4.97 2.99 5.86
C TRP A 362 5.45 1.91 6.84
N LEU A 363 4.61 0.88 7.04
CA LEU A 363 4.86 -0.31 7.85
C LEU A 363 6.15 -1.05 7.47
N HIS A 364 6.59 -0.94 6.22
CA HIS A 364 7.77 -1.66 5.71
C HIS A 364 9.07 -0.83 5.76
N SER A 365 8.98 0.43 6.21
CA SER A 365 10.14 1.30 6.32
C SER A 365 10.58 1.43 7.77
N ASN A 366 11.76 0.89 8.10
CA ASN A 366 12.45 1.08 9.39
C ASN A 366 12.95 2.54 9.58
N ASN A 367 12.25 3.52 9.02
CA ASN A 367 12.69 4.90 8.98
C ASN A 367 12.36 5.58 10.31
N GLN A 368 13.40 5.78 11.13
CA GLN A 368 13.37 6.71 12.27
C GLN A 368 12.93 8.12 11.83
N HIS A 369 13.21 8.49 10.57
CA HIS A 369 12.73 9.72 9.96
C HIS A 369 11.20 9.86 9.98
N ILE A 370 10.42 8.79 9.87
CA ILE A 370 8.95 8.89 9.91
C ILE A 370 8.48 9.35 11.29
N ASP A 371 9.09 8.83 12.34
CA ASP A 371 8.80 9.23 13.71
C ASP A 371 9.08 10.72 13.89
N ASP A 372 10.26 11.19 13.48
CA ASP A 372 10.65 12.61 13.59
C ASP A 372 9.69 13.54 12.84
N PHE A 373 9.16 13.11 11.69
CA PHE A 373 8.22 13.90 10.92
C PHE A 373 6.81 13.91 11.50
N ILE A 374 6.29 12.76 11.96
CA ILE A 374 5.03 12.72 12.71
C ILE A 374 5.15 13.67 13.90
N PHE A 375 6.27 13.59 14.64
CA PHE A 375 6.51 14.45 15.80
C PHE A 375 6.69 15.93 15.44
N ALA A 376 7.18 16.27 14.25
CA ALA A 376 7.26 17.63 13.76
C ALA A 376 5.90 18.17 13.24
N ALA A 377 5.03 17.30 12.72
CA ALA A 377 3.71 17.66 12.20
C ALA A 377 2.69 17.85 13.33
N ILE A 378 2.70 16.97 14.34
CA ILE A 378 1.80 17.01 15.50
C ILE A 378 1.66 18.42 16.11
N PRO A 379 2.74 19.15 16.46
CA PRO A 379 2.61 20.47 17.07
C PRO A 379 1.89 21.50 16.19
N LYS A 380 1.96 21.39 14.85
CA LYS A 380 1.26 22.32 13.94
C LYS A 380 -0.23 22.05 13.91
N ILE A 381 -0.61 20.79 14.07
CA ILE A 381 -1.99 20.33 13.95
C ILE A 381 -2.69 20.43 15.31
N ILE A 382 -2.01 20.04 16.39
CA ILE A 382 -2.60 19.98 17.73
C ILE A 382 -3.11 21.33 18.23
N ASN A 383 -2.40 22.43 17.92
CA ASN A 383 -2.83 23.77 18.32
C ASN A 383 -4.18 24.13 17.68
N GLN A 384 -4.34 23.85 16.38
CA GLN A 384 -5.59 24.08 15.68
C GLN A 384 -6.73 23.26 16.30
N TYR A 385 -6.52 21.96 16.55
CA TYR A 385 -7.56 21.12 17.16
C TYR A 385 -7.89 21.53 18.60
N VAL A 386 -6.90 21.99 19.38
CA VAL A 386 -7.14 22.52 20.73
C VAL A 386 -7.98 23.78 20.67
N ASP A 387 -7.62 24.73 19.82
CA ASP A 387 -8.33 26.01 19.69
C ASP A 387 -9.76 25.78 19.17
N ASP A 388 -9.94 25.00 18.10
CA ASP A 388 -11.26 24.67 17.54
C ASP A 388 -12.17 24.00 18.60
N LYS A 389 -11.64 23.05 19.38
CA LYS A 389 -12.43 22.31 20.38
C LYS A 389 -12.76 23.13 21.63
N ILE A 390 -11.86 24.04 22.03
CA ILE A 390 -12.14 24.97 23.11
C ILE A 390 -13.19 25.99 22.65
N GLU A 391 -13.09 26.52 21.43
CA GLU A 391 -14.10 27.43 20.88
C GLU A 391 -15.48 26.76 20.82
N GLU A 392 -15.57 25.51 20.34
CA GLU A 392 -16.80 24.72 20.36
C GLU A 392 -17.38 24.57 21.78
N MET A 393 -16.54 24.24 22.77
CA MET A 393 -16.97 24.10 24.16
C MET A 393 -17.50 25.41 24.75
N ILE A 394 -16.81 26.54 24.50
CA ILE A 394 -17.23 27.86 24.95
C ILE A 394 -18.53 28.28 24.27
N THR A 395 -18.65 28.04 22.97
CA THR A 395 -19.86 28.32 22.19
C THR A 395 -21.05 27.52 22.73
N TYR A 396 -20.86 26.24 23.02
CA TYR A 396 -21.89 25.39 23.60
C TYR A 396 -22.35 25.90 24.98
N LYS A 397 -21.40 26.30 25.85
CA LYS A 397 -21.75 26.88 27.16
C LYS A 397 -22.49 28.21 27.02
N ASN A 398 -22.10 29.07 26.09
CA ASN A 398 -22.82 30.31 25.78
C ASN A 398 -24.25 30.04 25.32
N LEU A 399 -24.44 29.10 24.39
CA LEU A 399 -25.77 28.71 23.92
C LEU A 399 -26.63 28.14 25.04
N ARG A 400 -26.05 27.33 25.93
CA ARG A 400 -26.76 26.78 27.09
C ARG A 400 -27.17 27.86 28.09
N LEU A 401 -26.32 28.84 28.35
CA LEU A 401 -26.70 30.00 29.17
C LEU A 401 -27.85 30.77 28.53
N ILE A 402 -27.79 31.04 27.22
CA ILE A 402 -28.85 31.73 26.50
C ILE A 402 -30.17 30.96 26.66
N ASP A 403 -30.16 29.63 26.49
CA ASP A 403 -31.32 28.76 26.66
C ASP A 403 -31.83 28.71 28.11
N GLU A 404 -30.98 28.97 29.12
CA GLU A 404 -31.40 29.12 30.52
C GLU A 404 -32.02 30.49 30.82
N PHE A 405 -31.81 31.50 29.96
CA PHE A 405 -32.35 32.86 30.10
C PHE A 405 -33.65 33.11 29.32
N PHE A 406 -33.96 32.28 28.32
CA PHE A 406 -35.18 32.34 27.50
C PHE A 406 -36.12 31.18 27.84
#